data_AF-B3EY01-F1
#
_entry.id   AF-B3EY01-F1
#
_cell.length_a   1.000
_cell.length_b   1.000
_cell.length_c   1.000
_cell.angle_alpha   90.00
_cell.angle_beta   90.00
_cell.angle_gamma   90.00
#
_symmetry.space_group_name_H-M   'P 1'
#
loop_
_entity.id
_entity.type
_entity.pdbx_description
1 polymer ?
#
loop_
_entity_poly.entity_id
_entity_poly.type
_entity_poly.pdbx_seq_one_letter_code
_entity_poly.pdbx_strand_id
1 'polypeptide(L)'
;MTVTYTSRVADARLGTFSQLLLRWKGSIYKLLYREFLIFIALYSSISGIYRLILNEPQRSQFEKLALYCDNYLELIPVSFVLGFYVTLVVSRWWGQYESVPWPDRLMCLVSSNVHGTDEYGRILRRTLMRYANLSGVLILRSISTAAFKRFPTSEHLVRAGLMTLDEHSKFENLSSPHNKFWIPCVWFANLAVKARNEGRIRDNVDLHLILNELNSLRTQCGKLYGYDWISVPLVYTQVVTVAVYSFFLACLIGRQFLNPEKGYPGHELDLYVPVFTLLQFFFYAGWLKVSLENDRTRMLQNLPLSPVPFLVWTASWS
;
A
#
# COMPACT_ATOMS: atom_id res chain seq x y z
N MET A 1 2.16 9.47 0.26
CA MET A 1 3.44 9.78 -0.40
C MET A 1 4.50 8.80 0.11
N THR A 2 5.21 8.11 -0.77
CA THR A 2 6.37 7.26 -0.44
C THR A 2 7.44 8.11 0.23
N VAL A 3 8.18 7.50 1.14
CA VAL A 3 9.23 8.17 1.91
C VAL A 3 10.54 7.46 1.64
N THR A 4 11.32 7.98 0.69
CA THR A 4 12.66 7.46 0.40
C THR A 4 13.62 7.88 1.52
N TYR A 5 14.40 6.92 2.02
CA TYR A 5 15.46 7.15 3.01
C TYR A 5 16.74 6.35 2.72
N THR A 6 16.83 5.72 1.54
CA THR A 6 17.95 4.85 1.13
C THR A 6 19.31 5.50 1.34
N SER A 7 19.47 6.76 0.95
CA SER A 7 20.75 7.48 1.11
C SER A 7 21.17 7.71 2.56
N ARG A 8 20.22 7.73 3.51
CA ARG A 8 20.51 7.94 4.94
C ARG A 8 20.97 6.68 5.67
N VAL A 9 20.72 5.51 5.07
CA VAL A 9 21.08 4.20 5.63
C VAL A 9 22.10 3.48 4.76
N ALA A 10 22.77 4.21 3.87
CA ALA A 10 23.78 3.65 2.97
C ALA A 10 25.01 3.13 3.75
N ASP A 11 25.41 3.86 4.80
CA ASP A 11 26.52 3.47 5.68
C ASP A 11 26.00 2.96 7.02
N ALA A 12 26.55 1.85 7.52
CA ALA A 12 26.26 1.33 8.85
C ALA A 12 27.07 2.05 9.94
N ARG A 13 26.76 3.34 10.20
CA ARG A 13 27.40 4.14 11.25
C ARG A 13 26.67 4.03 12.59
N LEU A 14 27.35 4.36 13.70
CA LEU A 14 26.71 4.51 15.00
C LEU A 14 25.56 5.52 14.91
N GLY A 15 24.36 5.11 15.33
CA GLY A 15 23.16 5.97 15.33
C GLY A 15 22.44 6.09 13.99
N THR A 16 22.82 5.35 12.94
CA THR A 16 22.14 5.37 11.63
C THR A 16 20.64 5.12 11.76
N PHE A 17 20.23 4.13 12.55
CA PHE A 17 18.81 3.87 12.82
C PHE A 17 18.22 4.80 13.88
N SER A 18 19.01 5.24 14.86
CA SER A 18 18.56 6.22 15.86
C SER A 18 18.12 7.54 15.22
N GLN A 19 18.80 7.99 14.17
CA GLN A 19 18.41 9.17 13.38
C GLN A 19 17.04 9.01 12.69
N LEU A 20 16.61 7.79 12.37
CA LEU A 20 15.31 7.54 11.75
C LEU A 20 14.16 7.76 12.74
N LEU A 21 14.38 7.53 14.04
CA LEU A 21 13.41 7.78 15.10
C LEU A 21 13.09 9.28 15.26
N LEU A 22 13.96 10.18 14.79
CA LEU A 22 13.70 11.63 14.84
C LEU A 22 12.85 12.13 13.66
N ARG A 23 12.46 11.26 12.72
CA ARG A 23 11.70 11.66 11.52
C ARG A 23 10.20 11.71 11.81
N TRP A 24 9.51 12.73 11.29
CA TRP A 24 8.05 12.84 11.39
C TRP A 24 7.29 12.33 10.15
N LYS A 25 7.81 12.60 8.95
CA LYS A 25 7.12 12.25 7.69
C LYS A 25 7.18 10.74 7.47
N GLY A 26 6.01 10.09 7.51
CA GLY A 26 5.87 8.64 7.33
C GLY A 26 6.36 7.82 8.52
N SER A 27 6.46 8.43 9.71
CA SER A 27 6.89 7.73 10.91
C SER A 27 5.75 7.13 11.70
N ILE A 28 6.13 6.22 12.61
CA ILE A 28 5.23 5.56 13.54
C ILE A 28 4.45 6.55 14.41
N TYR A 29 5.06 7.65 14.83
CA TYR A 29 4.41 8.67 15.67
C TYR A 29 3.22 9.31 14.95
N LYS A 30 3.39 9.64 13.67
CA LYS A 30 2.32 10.22 12.86
C LYS A 30 1.16 9.24 12.63
N LEU A 31 1.43 7.94 12.64
CA LEU A 31 0.42 6.89 12.47
C LEU A 31 -0.31 6.54 13.76
N LEU A 32 0.34 6.66 14.92
CA LEU A 32 -0.19 6.21 16.21
C LEU A 32 -0.67 7.33 17.13
N TYR A 33 -0.39 8.61 16.86
CA TYR A 33 -0.64 9.66 17.86
C TYR A 33 -2.08 9.71 18.37
N ARG A 34 -3.09 9.42 17.53
CA ARG A 34 -4.50 9.43 17.95
C ARG A 34 -4.80 8.27 18.89
N GLU A 35 -4.44 7.07 18.49
CA GLU A 35 -4.64 5.85 19.27
C GLU A 35 -3.83 5.87 20.57
N PHE A 36 -2.62 6.44 20.53
CA PHE A 36 -1.76 6.62 21.69
C PHE A 36 -2.37 7.60 22.71
N LEU A 37 -2.93 8.73 22.24
CA LEU A 37 -3.63 9.67 23.11
C LEU A 37 -4.88 9.05 23.73
N ILE A 38 -5.64 8.25 22.97
CA ILE A 38 -6.79 7.50 23.50
C ILE A 38 -6.34 6.50 24.57
N PHE A 39 -5.28 5.75 24.32
CA PHE A 39 -4.75 4.78 25.28
C PHE A 39 -4.28 5.46 26.57
N ILE A 40 -3.52 6.55 26.48
CA ILE A 40 -3.11 7.33 27.67
C ILE A 40 -4.33 7.87 28.41
N ALA A 41 -5.29 8.47 27.70
CA ALA A 41 -6.48 9.04 28.33
C ALA A 41 -7.28 7.97 29.10
N LEU A 42 -7.47 6.78 28.51
CA LEU A 42 -8.15 5.66 29.17
C LEU A 42 -7.36 5.15 30.37
N TYR A 43 -6.05 4.93 30.21
CA TYR A 43 -5.18 4.46 31.29
C TYR A 43 -5.17 5.43 32.47
N SER A 44 -4.99 6.72 32.21
CA SER A 44 -5.01 7.78 33.23
C SER A 44 -6.38 7.92 33.89
N SER A 45 -7.47 7.76 33.14
CA SER A 45 -8.83 7.77 33.70
C SER A 45 -9.04 6.61 34.67
N ILE A 46 -8.65 5.39 34.30
CA ILE A 46 -8.73 4.21 35.18
C ILE A 46 -7.88 4.42 36.43
N SER A 47 -6.65 4.93 36.29
CA SER A 47 -5.77 5.24 37.42
C SER A 47 -6.39 6.28 38.35
N GLY A 48 -6.99 7.33 37.79
CA GLY A 48 -7.72 8.36 38.55
C GLY A 48 -8.92 7.80 39.31
N ILE A 49 -9.69 6.90 38.69
CA ILE A 49 -10.80 6.20 39.35
C ILE A 49 -10.29 5.37 40.53
N TYR A 50 -9.24 4.55 40.33
CA TYR A 50 -8.64 3.72 41.39
C TYR A 50 -8.16 4.55 42.58
N ARG A 51 -7.44 5.65 42.32
CA ARG A 51 -6.81 6.47 43.36
C ARG A 51 -7.77 7.41 44.08
N LEU A 52 -8.73 8.01 43.37
CA LEU A 52 -9.54 9.11 43.90
C LEU A 52 -10.99 8.74 44.20
N ILE A 53 -11.55 7.73 43.52
CA ILE A 53 -12.99 7.44 43.55
C ILE A 53 -13.30 6.13 44.27
N LEU A 54 -12.50 5.07 44.05
CA LEU A 54 -12.79 3.76 44.65
C LEU A 54 -12.56 3.76 46.17
N ASN A 55 -13.51 3.18 46.90
CA ASN A 55 -13.38 2.89 48.33
C ASN A 55 -12.49 1.65 48.57
N GLU A 56 -11.96 1.47 49.78
CA GLU A 56 -11.09 0.33 50.13
C GLU A 56 -11.57 -1.06 49.69
N PRO A 57 -12.84 -1.48 49.90
CA PRO A 57 -13.29 -2.79 49.42
C PRO A 57 -13.29 -2.89 47.88
N GLN A 58 -13.59 -1.79 47.17
CA GLN A 58 -13.58 -1.75 45.71
C GLN A 58 -12.15 -1.73 45.16
N ARG A 59 -11.21 -1.06 45.84
CA ARG A 59 -9.77 -1.09 45.49
C ARG A 59 -9.22 -2.51 45.58
N SER A 60 -9.57 -3.25 46.65
CA SER A 60 -9.16 -4.65 46.78
C SER A 60 -9.71 -5.54 45.65
N GLN A 61 -10.95 -5.31 45.21
CA GLN A 61 -11.51 -6.02 44.06
C GLN A 61 -10.82 -5.64 42.75
N PHE A 62 -10.53 -4.35 42.55
CA PHE A 62 -9.81 -3.86 41.38
C PHE A 62 -8.40 -4.42 41.29
N GLU A 63 -7.67 -4.47 42.40
CA GLU A 63 -6.33 -5.07 42.47
C GLU A 63 -6.36 -6.55 42.06
N LYS A 64 -7.33 -7.33 42.53
CA LYS A 64 -7.52 -8.72 42.09
C LYS A 64 -7.80 -8.82 40.59
N LEU A 65 -8.62 -7.92 40.05
CA LEU A 65 -8.91 -7.86 38.61
C LEU A 65 -7.66 -7.50 37.79
N ALA A 66 -6.85 -6.54 38.27
CA ALA A 66 -5.59 -6.16 37.63
C ALA A 66 -4.62 -7.34 37.57
N LEU A 67 -4.41 -8.02 38.70
CA LEU A 67 -3.57 -9.23 38.76
C LEU A 67 -4.10 -10.34 37.85
N TYR A 68 -5.43 -10.51 37.77
CA TYR A 68 -6.04 -11.44 36.82
C TYR A 68 -5.71 -11.05 35.37
N CYS A 69 -5.92 -9.80 34.97
CA CYS A 69 -5.63 -9.34 33.62
C CYS A 69 -4.13 -9.47 33.26
N ASP A 70 -3.22 -9.19 34.19
CA ASP A 70 -1.78 -9.26 33.95
C ASP A 70 -1.32 -10.71 33.67
N ASN A 71 -1.85 -11.70 34.40
CA ASN A 71 -1.57 -13.12 34.14
C ASN A 71 -2.00 -13.57 32.73
N TYR A 72 -3.07 -13.00 32.18
CA TYR A 72 -3.52 -13.31 30.82
C TYR A 72 -2.71 -12.61 29.72
N LEU A 73 -1.93 -11.58 30.04
CA LEU A 73 -1.09 -10.91 29.04
C LEU A 73 0.03 -11.82 28.51
N GLU A 74 0.57 -12.70 29.35
CA GLU A 74 1.63 -13.64 28.95
C GLU A 74 1.12 -14.76 28.03
N LEU A 75 -0.18 -15.04 28.08
CA LEU A 75 -0.83 -16.10 27.31
C LEU A 75 -1.16 -15.71 25.87
N ILE A 76 -1.15 -14.42 25.51
CA ILE A 76 -1.55 -13.96 24.17
C ILE A 76 -0.31 -13.90 23.27
N PRO A 77 -0.16 -14.79 22.26
CA PRO A 77 1.02 -14.81 21.38
C PRO A 77 0.89 -13.76 20.25
N VAL A 78 0.74 -12.48 20.62
CA VAL A 78 0.52 -11.37 19.67
C VAL A 78 1.64 -11.32 18.63
N SER A 79 2.90 -11.47 19.05
CA SER A 79 4.07 -11.43 18.17
C SER A 79 4.00 -12.45 17.04
N PHE A 80 3.53 -13.65 17.32
CA PHE A 80 3.45 -14.74 16.34
C PHE A 80 2.41 -14.40 15.26
N VAL A 81 1.17 -14.14 15.68
CA VAL A 81 0.06 -13.84 14.77
C VAL A 81 0.35 -12.57 13.95
N LEU A 82 0.91 -11.55 14.58
CA LEU A 82 1.27 -10.30 13.93
C LEU A 82 2.42 -10.48 12.93
N GLY A 83 3.43 -11.29 13.26
CA GLY A 83 4.55 -11.59 12.38
C GLY A 83 4.14 -12.26 11.06
N PHE A 84 3.29 -13.29 11.12
CA PHE A 84 2.78 -13.95 9.91
C PHE A 84 1.93 -13.00 9.06
N TYR A 85 1.03 -12.26 9.69
CA TYR A 85 0.16 -11.33 8.99
C TYR A 85 0.94 -10.19 8.32
N VAL A 86 1.90 -9.59 9.02
CA VAL A 86 2.72 -8.50 8.47
C VAL A 86 3.60 -9.01 7.32
N THR A 87 4.17 -10.22 7.43
CA THR A 87 4.94 -10.84 6.35
C THR A 87 4.09 -11.06 5.10
N LEU A 88 2.87 -11.57 5.26
CA LEU A 88 1.91 -11.74 4.16
C LEU A 88 1.62 -10.40 3.47
N VAL A 89 1.34 -9.35 4.26
CA VAL A 89 1.02 -8.03 3.72
C VAL A 89 2.22 -7.40 3.01
N VAL A 90 3.43 -7.48 3.58
CA VAL A 90 4.65 -6.95 2.95
C VAL A 90 4.97 -7.68 1.65
N SER A 91 4.79 -9.00 1.61
CA SER A 91 4.97 -9.81 0.39
C SER A 91 3.99 -9.38 -0.72
N ARG A 92 2.70 -9.21 -0.38
CA ARG A 92 1.69 -8.69 -1.32
C ARG A 92 1.98 -7.25 -1.78
N TRP A 93 2.46 -6.41 -0.86
CA TRP A 93 2.84 -5.03 -1.17
C TRP A 93 3.98 -4.97 -2.18
N TRP A 94 5.01 -5.80 -2.01
CA TRP A 94 6.12 -5.89 -2.96
C TRP A 94 5.69 -6.48 -4.31
N GLY A 95 4.85 -7.52 -4.29
CA GLY A 95 4.29 -8.09 -5.53
C GLY A 95 3.45 -7.08 -6.34
N GLN A 96 2.71 -6.19 -5.66
CA GLN A 96 2.01 -5.08 -6.32
C GLN A 96 2.97 -4.07 -6.96
N TYR A 97 4.07 -3.73 -6.28
CA TYR A 97 5.11 -2.84 -6.82
C TYR A 97 5.69 -3.37 -8.13
N GLU A 98 6.09 -4.63 -8.14
CA GLU A 98 6.71 -5.30 -9.30
C GLU A 98 5.71 -5.50 -10.45
N SER A 99 4.40 -5.42 -10.15
CA SER A 99 3.32 -5.50 -11.13
C SER A 99 2.95 -4.16 -11.76
N VAL A 100 3.60 -3.05 -11.39
CA VAL A 100 3.39 -1.77 -12.09
C VAL A 100 3.88 -1.90 -13.54
N PRO A 101 3.02 -1.64 -14.56
CA PRO A 101 3.40 -1.81 -15.96
C PRO A 101 4.34 -0.69 -16.40
N TRP A 102 5.59 -1.05 -16.71
CA TRP A 102 6.60 -0.15 -17.29
C TRP A 102 6.65 -0.31 -18.82
N PRO A 103 6.66 0.79 -19.60
CA PRO A 103 6.65 0.76 -21.05
C PRO A 103 8.02 0.42 -21.66
N ASP A 104 9.10 0.49 -20.90
CA ASP A 104 10.48 0.63 -21.38
C ASP A 104 10.89 -0.49 -22.34
N ARG A 105 10.58 -1.74 -21.99
CA ARG A 105 10.87 -2.91 -22.84
C ARG A 105 10.15 -2.83 -24.18
N LEU A 106 8.87 -2.50 -24.15
CA LEU A 106 8.04 -2.36 -25.34
C LEU A 106 8.47 -1.15 -26.19
N MET A 107 8.85 -0.06 -25.54
CA MET A 107 9.36 1.16 -26.17
C MET A 107 10.62 0.88 -26.99
N CYS A 108 11.58 0.13 -26.44
CA CYS A 108 12.79 -0.25 -27.16
C CYS A 108 12.45 -1.01 -28.46
N LEU A 109 11.57 -2.01 -28.38
CA LEU A 109 11.16 -2.81 -29.55
C LEU A 109 10.38 -2.00 -30.58
N VAL A 110 9.43 -1.18 -30.15
CA VAL A 110 8.65 -0.33 -31.08
C VAL A 110 9.55 0.71 -31.74
N SER A 111 10.51 1.27 -31.01
CA SER A 111 11.45 2.24 -31.55
C SER A 111 12.38 1.64 -32.60
N SER A 112 12.91 0.43 -32.36
CA SER A 112 13.86 -0.21 -33.27
C SER A 112 13.21 -0.89 -34.48
N ASN A 113 12.02 -1.49 -34.29
CA ASN A 113 11.46 -2.44 -35.27
C ASN A 113 10.25 -1.90 -36.04
N VAL A 114 9.72 -0.72 -35.70
CA VAL A 114 8.65 -0.06 -36.46
C VAL A 114 9.24 1.09 -37.29
N HIS A 115 9.49 0.80 -38.57
CA HIS A 115 10.23 1.68 -39.47
C HIS A 115 9.37 2.77 -40.13
N GLY A 116 10.05 3.79 -40.66
CA GLY A 116 9.44 4.96 -41.30
C GLY A 116 9.89 6.25 -40.62
N THR A 117 10.65 7.05 -41.35
CA THR A 117 11.06 8.42 -40.96
C THR A 117 10.04 9.48 -41.39
N ASP A 118 9.08 9.08 -42.23
CA ASP A 118 7.94 9.85 -42.64
C ASP A 118 6.94 10.07 -41.50
N GLU A 119 6.03 11.02 -41.70
CA GLU A 119 5.02 11.40 -40.72
C GLU A 119 4.18 10.19 -40.26
N TYR A 120 3.82 9.31 -41.19
CA TYR A 120 3.06 8.10 -40.87
C TYR A 120 3.83 7.16 -39.93
N GLY A 121 5.10 6.88 -40.21
CA GLY A 121 5.94 6.06 -39.33
C GLY A 121 6.07 6.65 -37.92
N ARG A 122 6.20 7.97 -37.81
CA ARG A 122 6.21 8.68 -36.53
C ARG A 122 4.87 8.54 -35.79
N ILE A 123 3.74 8.76 -36.46
CA ILE A 123 2.39 8.62 -35.86
C ILE A 123 2.13 7.18 -35.42
N LEU A 124 2.59 6.20 -36.20
CA LEU A 124 2.42 4.77 -35.91
C LEU A 124 3.13 4.37 -34.60
N ARG A 125 4.42 4.70 -34.45
CA ARG A 125 5.17 4.45 -33.20
C ARG A 125 4.52 5.13 -31.99
N ARG A 126 4.13 6.40 -32.16
CA ARG A 126 3.48 7.21 -31.11
C ARG A 126 2.13 6.59 -30.69
N THR A 127 1.34 6.09 -31.64
CA THR A 127 0.04 5.47 -31.38
C THR A 127 0.17 4.13 -30.68
N LEU A 128 1.11 3.27 -31.11
CA LEU A 128 1.41 2.00 -30.43
C LEU A 128 1.77 2.25 -28.96
N MET A 129 2.74 3.13 -28.68
CA MET A 129 3.12 3.42 -27.29
C MET A 129 1.99 4.06 -26.48
N ARG A 130 1.19 4.92 -27.11
CA ARG A 130 0.02 5.52 -26.44
C ARG A 130 -1.02 4.47 -26.06
N TYR A 131 -1.27 3.44 -26.87
CA TYR A 131 -2.18 2.35 -26.51
C TYR A 131 -1.68 1.54 -25.30
N ALA A 132 -0.38 1.22 -25.24
CA ALA A 132 0.21 0.55 -24.08
C ALA A 132 0.06 1.41 -22.80
N ASN A 133 0.40 2.70 -22.91
CA ASN A 133 0.28 3.66 -21.81
C ASN A 133 -1.17 3.86 -21.37
N LEU A 134 -2.11 3.89 -22.32
CA LEU A 134 -3.53 4.03 -22.05
C LEU A 134 -4.07 2.82 -21.25
N SER A 135 -3.66 1.59 -21.59
CA SER A 135 -4.02 0.41 -20.79
C SER A 135 -3.50 0.54 -19.36
N GLY A 136 -2.24 0.95 -19.18
CA GLY A 136 -1.64 1.21 -17.87
C GLY A 136 -2.41 2.26 -17.06
N VAL A 137 -2.79 3.38 -17.67
CA VAL A 137 -3.57 4.43 -16.99
C VAL A 137 -4.98 3.94 -16.65
N LEU A 138 -5.64 3.19 -17.54
CA LEU A 138 -6.97 2.63 -17.30
C LEU A 138 -6.98 1.67 -16.11
N ILE A 139 -5.97 0.81 -15.96
CA ILE A 139 -5.90 -0.05 -14.77
C ILE A 139 -5.57 0.77 -13.53
N LEU A 140 -4.60 1.68 -13.60
CA LEU A 140 -4.19 2.51 -12.46
C LEU A 140 -5.33 3.37 -11.92
N ARG A 141 -6.16 3.98 -12.79
CA ARG A 141 -7.33 4.75 -12.34
C ARG A 141 -8.41 3.89 -11.68
N SER A 142 -8.46 2.59 -11.95
CA SER A 142 -9.43 1.68 -11.33
C SER A 142 -9.03 1.29 -9.91
N ILE A 143 -7.73 1.15 -9.64
CA ILE A 143 -7.22 0.60 -8.37
C ILE A 143 -6.56 1.67 -7.47
N SER A 144 -6.20 2.84 -8.02
CA SER A 144 -5.58 3.94 -7.28
C SER A 144 -6.51 5.14 -7.19
N THR A 145 -6.86 5.55 -5.97
CA THR A 145 -7.66 6.76 -5.77
C THR A 145 -6.92 8.04 -6.19
N ALA A 146 -5.59 8.07 -6.15
CA ALA A 146 -4.81 9.21 -6.64
C ALA A 146 -4.90 9.34 -8.17
N ALA A 147 -4.79 8.22 -8.89
CA ALA A 147 -4.99 8.20 -10.34
C ALA A 147 -6.45 8.48 -10.71
N PHE A 148 -7.42 7.93 -9.96
CA PHE A 148 -8.84 8.20 -10.15
C PHE A 148 -9.18 9.68 -9.96
N LYS A 149 -8.65 10.33 -8.91
CA LYS A 149 -8.85 11.78 -8.69
C LYS A 149 -8.29 12.64 -9.82
N ARG A 150 -7.21 12.20 -10.47
CA ARG A 150 -6.63 12.87 -11.64
C ARG A 150 -7.42 12.61 -12.92
N PHE A 151 -7.94 11.40 -13.10
CA PHE A 151 -8.71 10.98 -14.27
C PHE A 151 -10.07 10.36 -13.87
N PRO A 152 -11.02 11.16 -13.35
CA PRO A 152 -12.29 10.62 -12.85
C PRO A 152 -13.13 10.01 -13.96
N THR A 153 -13.23 10.70 -15.11
CA THR A 153 -14.01 10.26 -16.28
C THR A 153 -13.12 9.91 -17.47
N SER A 154 -13.64 9.15 -18.42
CA SER A 154 -12.94 8.84 -19.68
C SER A 154 -12.61 10.11 -20.48
N GLU A 155 -13.42 11.18 -20.39
CA GLU A 155 -13.12 12.48 -20.98
C GLU A 155 -11.82 13.11 -20.45
N HIS A 156 -11.46 12.89 -19.18
CA HIS A 156 -10.20 13.41 -18.63
C HIS A 156 -8.98 12.75 -19.29
N LEU A 157 -9.12 11.50 -19.76
CA LEU A 157 -8.08 10.83 -20.54
C LEU A 157 -7.92 11.46 -21.92
N VAL A 158 -9.04 11.89 -22.52
CA VAL A 158 -9.03 12.60 -23.81
C VAL A 158 -8.37 13.97 -23.67
N ARG A 159 -8.81 14.77 -22.69
CA ARG A 159 -8.24 16.11 -22.42
C ARG A 159 -6.76 16.05 -22.08
N ALA A 160 -6.30 14.97 -21.46
CA ALA A 160 -4.88 14.74 -21.16
C ALA A 160 -4.05 14.20 -22.34
N GLY A 161 -4.65 13.99 -23.52
CA GLY A 161 -3.96 13.47 -24.70
C GLY A 161 -3.58 11.98 -24.62
N LEU A 162 -4.18 11.23 -23.68
CA LEU A 162 -3.96 9.79 -23.55
C LEU A 162 -4.86 8.98 -24.51
N MET A 163 -5.99 9.54 -24.89
CA MET A 163 -6.98 8.96 -25.80
C MET A 163 -7.45 10.04 -26.80
N THR A 164 -7.67 9.69 -28.06
CA THR A 164 -8.27 10.63 -29.03
C THR A 164 -9.80 10.64 -28.92
N LEU A 165 -10.46 11.63 -29.55
CA LEU A 165 -11.93 11.67 -29.60
C LEU A 165 -12.52 10.44 -30.32
N ASP A 166 -11.92 10.02 -31.43
CA ASP A 166 -12.37 8.85 -32.19
C ASP A 166 -12.21 7.56 -31.40
N GLU A 167 -11.11 7.42 -30.65
CA GLU A 167 -10.89 6.27 -29.77
C GLU A 167 -11.84 6.27 -28.60
N HIS A 168 -12.15 7.44 -28.04
CA HIS A 168 -13.14 7.57 -26.97
C HIS A 168 -14.51 7.13 -27.45
N SER A 169 -14.93 7.56 -28.64
CA SER A 169 -16.17 7.07 -29.26
C SER A 169 -16.17 5.55 -29.44
N LYS A 170 -15.08 4.97 -29.98
CA LYS A 170 -14.93 3.50 -30.10
C LYS A 170 -14.95 2.80 -28.74
N PHE A 171 -14.36 3.40 -27.71
CA PHE A 171 -14.29 2.84 -26.36
C PHE A 171 -15.65 2.78 -25.68
N GLU A 172 -16.46 3.84 -25.82
CA GLU A 172 -17.80 3.93 -25.24
C GLU A 172 -18.80 3.02 -25.99
N ASN A 173 -18.71 2.96 -27.32
CA ASN A 173 -19.59 2.12 -28.16
C ASN A 173 -19.41 0.62 -27.95
N LEU A 174 -18.28 0.18 -27.37
CA LEU A 174 -18.06 -1.23 -27.02
C LEU A 174 -18.87 -1.59 -25.79
N SER A 175 -19.96 -2.35 -25.98
CA SER A 175 -20.78 -2.86 -24.88
C SER A 175 -20.04 -3.94 -24.09
N SER A 176 -19.65 -3.62 -22.86
CA SER A 176 -19.11 -4.58 -21.90
C SER A 176 -19.43 -4.08 -20.49
N PRO A 177 -20.00 -4.93 -19.62
CA PRO A 177 -20.24 -4.58 -18.22
C PRO A 177 -18.96 -4.61 -17.38
N HIS A 178 -17.84 -5.09 -17.94
CA HIS A 178 -16.58 -5.28 -17.24
C HIS A 178 -15.61 -4.12 -17.47
N ASN A 179 -14.60 -4.02 -16.61
CA ASN A 179 -13.54 -3.04 -16.76
C ASN A 179 -12.81 -3.21 -18.11
N LYS A 180 -12.74 -2.13 -18.89
CA LYS A 180 -12.25 -2.11 -20.27
C LYS A 180 -10.75 -1.78 -20.40
N PHE A 181 -9.95 -1.90 -19.33
CA PHE A 181 -8.49 -1.62 -19.38
C PHE A 181 -7.71 -2.46 -20.40
N TRP A 182 -8.27 -3.60 -20.83
CA TRP A 182 -7.70 -4.50 -21.83
C TRP A 182 -7.91 -4.04 -23.28
N ILE A 183 -8.86 -3.12 -23.54
CA ILE A 183 -9.22 -2.67 -24.89
C ILE A 183 -8.02 -2.08 -25.65
N PRO A 184 -7.20 -1.17 -25.07
CA PRO A 184 -6.04 -0.64 -25.78
C PRO A 184 -4.99 -1.70 -26.12
N CYS A 185 -4.86 -2.79 -25.34
CA CYS A 185 -3.96 -3.88 -25.70
C CYS A 185 -4.42 -4.59 -26.99
N VAL A 186 -5.73 -4.77 -27.17
CA VAL A 186 -6.29 -5.34 -28.41
C VAL A 186 -6.06 -4.40 -29.58
N TRP A 187 -6.28 -3.09 -29.39
CA TRP A 187 -5.99 -2.09 -30.43
C TRP A 187 -4.51 -2.05 -30.80
N PHE A 188 -3.61 -2.18 -29.83
CA PHE A 188 -2.18 -2.31 -30.07
C PHE A 188 -1.87 -3.50 -30.96
N ALA A 189 -2.37 -4.70 -30.59
CA ALA A 189 -2.08 -5.92 -31.34
C ALA A 189 -2.57 -5.82 -32.79
N ASN A 190 -3.79 -5.32 -33.00
CA ASN A 190 -4.35 -5.10 -34.34
C ASN A 190 -3.54 -4.08 -35.15
N LEU A 191 -3.09 -2.99 -34.51
CA LEU A 191 -2.27 -1.97 -35.16
C LEU A 191 -0.87 -2.51 -35.52
N ALA A 192 -0.27 -3.35 -34.67
CA ALA A 192 1.01 -3.98 -34.94
C ALA A 192 0.94 -4.96 -36.12
N VAL A 193 -0.14 -5.75 -36.20
CA VAL A 193 -0.40 -6.63 -37.36
C VAL A 193 -0.62 -5.80 -38.64
N LYS A 194 -1.38 -4.70 -38.55
CA LYS A 194 -1.57 -3.78 -39.68
C LYS A 194 -0.24 -3.18 -40.15
N ALA A 195 0.60 -2.71 -39.22
CA ALA A 195 1.93 -2.19 -39.51
C ALA A 195 2.82 -3.21 -40.23
N ARG A 196 2.73 -4.48 -39.83
CA ARG A 196 3.43 -5.59 -40.49
C ARG A 196 2.97 -5.82 -41.92
N ASN A 197 1.66 -5.78 -42.16
CA ASN A 197 1.07 -5.94 -43.49
C ASN A 197 1.43 -4.77 -44.43
N GLU A 198 1.61 -3.58 -43.87
CA GLU A 198 2.06 -2.37 -44.59
C GLU A 198 3.60 -2.32 -44.77
N GLY A 199 4.33 -3.35 -44.36
CA GLY A 199 5.79 -3.41 -44.47
C GLY A 199 6.54 -2.47 -43.52
N ARG A 200 5.87 -1.90 -42.50
CA ARG A 200 6.50 -1.05 -41.47
C ARG A 200 7.24 -1.86 -40.41
N ILE A 201 6.83 -3.12 -40.21
CA ILE A 201 7.58 -4.15 -39.47
C ILE A 201 8.08 -5.15 -40.51
N ARG A 202 9.37 -5.48 -40.50
CA ARG A 202 10.01 -6.23 -41.60
C ARG A 202 9.60 -7.69 -41.62
N ASP A 203 9.69 -8.35 -40.48
CA ASP A 203 9.49 -9.78 -40.38
C ASP A 203 8.48 -10.16 -39.29
N ASN A 204 8.15 -11.45 -39.25
CA ASN A 204 7.19 -11.98 -38.26
C ASN A 204 7.84 -12.17 -36.88
N VAL A 205 9.18 -12.19 -36.82
CA VAL A 205 9.93 -12.36 -35.58
C VAL A 205 9.85 -11.08 -34.77
N ASP A 206 10.09 -9.92 -35.39
CA ASP A 206 9.94 -8.60 -34.78
C ASP A 206 8.52 -8.35 -34.29
N LEU A 207 7.52 -8.72 -35.10
CA LEU A 207 6.12 -8.64 -34.69
C LEU A 207 5.85 -9.52 -33.45
N HIS A 208 6.36 -10.76 -33.44
CA HIS A 208 6.19 -11.66 -32.31
C HIS A 208 6.85 -11.12 -31.04
N LEU A 209 8.07 -10.56 -31.13
CA LEU A 209 8.75 -9.93 -30.01
C LEU A 209 7.92 -8.77 -29.41
N ILE A 210 7.41 -7.89 -30.28
CA ILE A 210 6.54 -6.77 -29.87
C ILE A 210 5.27 -7.27 -29.16
N LEU A 211 4.59 -8.27 -29.73
CA LEU A 211 3.35 -8.81 -29.15
C LEU A 211 3.60 -9.56 -27.83
N ASN A 212 4.73 -10.23 -27.69
CA ASN A 212 5.10 -10.88 -26.42
C ASN A 212 5.34 -9.87 -25.31
N GLU A 213 6.06 -8.77 -25.59
CA GLU A 213 6.26 -7.72 -24.59
C GLU A 213 4.94 -6.99 -24.24
N LEU A 214 4.03 -6.83 -25.20
CA LEU A 214 2.66 -6.36 -24.91
C LEU A 214 1.92 -7.32 -23.97
N ASN A 215 2.01 -8.63 -24.20
CA ASN A 215 1.38 -9.64 -23.34
C ASN A 215 1.98 -9.63 -21.92
N SER A 216 3.28 -9.39 -21.79
CA SER A 216 3.94 -9.16 -20.50
C SER A 216 3.33 -7.95 -19.78
N LEU A 217 3.22 -6.80 -20.45
CA LEU A 217 2.57 -5.60 -19.90
C LEU A 217 1.11 -5.87 -19.50
N ARG A 218 0.34 -6.54 -20.35
CA ARG A 218 -1.05 -6.93 -20.05
C ARG A 218 -1.14 -7.86 -18.85
N THR A 219 -0.16 -8.75 -18.66
CA THR A 219 -0.07 -9.64 -17.48
C THR A 219 0.16 -8.83 -16.22
N GLN A 220 1.04 -7.83 -16.25
CA GLN A 220 1.26 -6.91 -15.12
C GLN A 220 -0.03 -6.14 -14.75
N CYS A 221 -0.74 -5.58 -15.73
CA CYS A 221 -2.06 -4.98 -15.50
C CYS A 221 -3.06 -5.97 -14.89
N GLY A 222 -3.03 -7.24 -15.32
CA GLY A 222 -3.88 -8.30 -14.78
C GLY A 222 -3.56 -8.64 -13.32
N LYS A 223 -2.27 -8.71 -12.95
CA LYS A 223 -1.84 -8.93 -11.56
C LYS A 223 -2.31 -7.80 -10.65
N LEU A 224 -2.16 -6.55 -11.09
CA LEU A 224 -2.68 -5.40 -10.35
C LEU A 224 -4.19 -5.47 -10.12
N TYR A 225 -4.95 -5.84 -11.16
CA TYR A 225 -6.39 -6.07 -11.03
C TYR A 225 -6.70 -7.20 -10.03
N GLY A 226 -5.92 -8.29 -10.06
CA GLY A 226 -6.06 -9.41 -9.14
C GLY A 226 -5.81 -9.04 -7.68
N TYR A 227 -4.79 -8.22 -7.40
CA TYR A 227 -4.52 -7.74 -6.04
C TYR A 227 -5.61 -6.81 -5.49
N ASP A 228 -6.20 -5.98 -6.34
CA ASP A 228 -7.29 -5.08 -5.97
C ASP A 228 -8.59 -5.85 -5.73
N TRP A 229 -8.91 -6.82 -6.59
CA TRP A 229 -10.10 -7.64 -6.44
C TRP A 229 -9.99 -8.61 -5.24
N ILE A 230 -8.83 -9.25 -5.07
CA ILE A 230 -8.61 -10.26 -4.03
C ILE A 230 -7.71 -9.68 -2.94
N SER A 231 -8.35 -9.03 -1.97
CA SER A 231 -7.72 -8.53 -0.74
C SER A 231 -7.28 -9.67 0.19
N VAL A 232 -6.48 -9.38 1.24
CA VAL A 232 -6.24 -10.34 2.31
C VAL A 232 -7.58 -10.75 2.94
N PRO A 233 -7.83 -12.04 3.20
CA PRO A 233 -9.11 -12.49 3.76
C PRO A 233 -9.49 -11.69 5.00
N LEU A 234 -10.71 -11.16 5.04
CA LEU A 234 -11.19 -10.29 6.12
C LEU A 234 -10.99 -10.93 7.51
N VAL A 235 -11.23 -12.24 7.61
CA VAL A 235 -11.07 -13.00 8.85
C VAL A 235 -9.63 -12.95 9.39
N TYR A 236 -8.61 -12.94 8.54
CA TYR A 236 -7.22 -12.81 9.00
C TYR A 236 -6.98 -11.42 9.61
N THR A 237 -7.44 -10.37 8.92
CA THR A 237 -7.35 -8.99 9.43
C THR A 237 -8.11 -8.82 10.75
N GLN A 238 -9.28 -9.46 10.89
CA GLN A 238 -10.05 -9.45 12.13
C GLN A 238 -9.33 -10.16 13.27
N VAL A 239 -8.82 -11.39 13.06
CA VAL A 239 -8.12 -12.17 14.08
C VAL A 239 -6.92 -11.41 14.65
N VAL A 240 -6.10 -10.81 13.79
CA VAL A 240 -4.92 -10.05 14.21
C VAL A 240 -5.34 -8.80 14.99
N THR A 241 -6.37 -8.09 14.52
CA THR A 241 -6.88 -6.89 15.20
C THR A 241 -7.42 -7.22 16.58
N VAL A 242 -8.20 -8.31 16.71
CA VAL A 242 -8.73 -8.79 17.99
C VAL A 242 -7.59 -9.17 18.92
N ALA A 243 -6.58 -9.90 18.46
CA ALA A 243 -5.43 -10.28 19.28
C ALA A 243 -4.71 -9.06 19.87
N VAL A 244 -4.41 -8.05 19.04
CA VAL A 244 -3.72 -6.82 19.48
C VAL A 244 -4.61 -5.98 20.40
N TYR A 245 -5.89 -5.82 20.09
CA TYR A 245 -6.79 -4.97 20.88
C TYR A 245 -7.16 -5.61 22.22
N SER A 246 -7.36 -6.93 22.26
CA SER A 246 -7.57 -7.67 23.51
C SER A 246 -6.33 -7.61 24.41
N PHE A 247 -5.13 -7.68 23.84
CA PHE A 247 -3.89 -7.47 24.58
C PHE A 247 -3.87 -6.08 25.23
N PHE A 248 -4.14 -5.01 24.49
CA PHE A 248 -4.15 -3.67 25.07
C PHE A 248 -5.31 -3.41 26.03
N LEU A 249 -6.46 -4.05 25.83
CA LEU A 249 -7.57 -4.02 26.78
C LEU A 249 -7.14 -4.62 28.12
N ALA A 250 -6.46 -5.77 28.09
CA ALA A 250 -5.89 -6.36 29.31
C ALA A 250 -4.78 -5.46 29.91
N CYS A 251 -3.93 -4.82 29.10
CA CYS A 251 -2.92 -3.88 29.62
C CYS A 251 -3.52 -2.65 30.31
N LEU A 252 -4.68 -2.14 29.86
CA LEU A 252 -5.34 -0.98 30.48
C LEU A 252 -5.69 -1.21 31.96
N ILE A 253 -5.92 -2.47 32.33
CA ILE A 253 -6.29 -2.88 33.69
C ILE A 253 -5.11 -3.53 34.40
N GLY A 254 -4.48 -4.53 33.78
CA GLY A 254 -3.44 -5.34 34.40
C GLY A 254 -2.11 -4.63 34.63
N ARG A 255 -1.83 -3.55 33.87
CA ARG A 255 -0.61 -2.75 34.05
C ARG A 255 -0.83 -1.47 34.85
N GLN A 256 -1.90 -1.42 35.64
CA GLN A 256 -2.15 -0.32 36.57
C GLN A 256 -1.21 -0.43 37.78
N PHE A 257 -0.65 0.69 38.22
CA PHE A 257 0.13 0.72 39.45
C PHE A 257 -0.79 0.56 40.66
N LEU A 258 -0.60 -0.53 41.39
CA LEU A 258 -1.37 -0.87 42.60
C LEU A 258 -0.72 -0.24 43.85
N ASN A 259 -1.42 -0.27 44.99
CA ASN A 259 -0.88 0.22 46.25
C ASN A 259 0.38 -0.58 46.67
N PRO A 260 1.57 0.05 46.72
CA PRO A 260 2.82 -0.61 47.10
C PRO A 260 2.81 -1.17 48.53
N GLU A 261 2.05 -0.55 49.44
CA GLU A 261 1.96 -0.99 50.85
C GLU A 261 1.34 -2.38 51.00
N LYS A 262 0.57 -2.83 50.01
CA LYS A 262 -0.02 -4.18 50.00
C LYS A 262 0.97 -5.27 49.58
N GLY A 263 2.17 -4.90 49.11
CA GLY A 263 3.25 -5.85 48.83
C GLY A 263 2.90 -6.91 47.78
N TYR A 264 2.10 -6.57 46.77
CA TYR A 264 1.80 -7.51 45.68
C TYR A 264 3.06 -7.79 44.86
N PRO A 265 3.41 -9.06 44.58
CA PRO A 265 4.56 -9.41 43.76
C PRO A 265 4.52 -8.70 42.40
N GLY A 266 5.64 -8.09 42.01
CA GLY A 266 5.75 -7.33 40.75
C GLY A 266 5.13 -5.92 40.75
N HIS A 267 4.50 -5.50 41.85
CA HIS A 267 3.81 -4.21 41.98
C HIS A 267 4.33 -3.39 43.19
N GLU A 268 5.62 -3.48 43.47
CA GLU A 268 6.29 -2.82 44.60
C GLU A 268 6.59 -1.33 44.36
N LEU A 269 6.47 -0.88 43.11
CA LEU A 269 6.84 0.47 42.68
C LEU A 269 5.67 1.14 41.96
N ASP A 270 5.45 2.42 42.27
CA ASP A 270 4.47 3.27 41.60
C ASP A 270 5.15 4.42 40.87
N LEU A 271 5.22 4.33 39.54
CA LEU A 271 5.82 5.36 38.68
C LEU A 271 4.80 6.34 38.10
N TYR A 272 3.50 6.15 38.37
CA TYR A 272 2.36 6.85 37.75
C TYR A 272 2.22 6.67 36.22
N VAL A 273 3.33 6.73 35.48
CA VAL A 273 3.40 6.61 34.03
C VAL A 273 3.98 5.24 33.67
N PRO A 274 3.23 4.38 32.95
CA PRO A 274 3.67 3.02 32.65
C PRO A 274 4.60 3.00 31.42
N VAL A 275 5.83 3.52 31.59
CA VAL A 275 6.79 3.76 30.49
C VAL A 275 6.95 2.55 29.57
N PHE A 276 7.17 1.36 30.14
CA PHE A 276 7.37 0.14 29.34
C PHE A 276 6.09 -0.35 28.66
N THR A 277 4.91 -0.14 29.25
CA THR A 277 3.62 -0.42 28.59
C THR A 277 3.40 0.53 27.41
N LEU A 278 3.78 1.80 27.54
CA LEU A 278 3.73 2.76 26.43
C LEU A 278 4.73 2.37 25.31
N LEU A 279 5.91 1.87 25.65
CA LEU A 279 6.84 1.31 24.66
C LEU A 279 6.27 0.06 23.97
N GLN A 280 5.67 -0.87 24.72
CA GLN A 280 4.95 -2.03 24.17
C GLN A 280 3.81 -1.59 23.24
N PHE A 281 3.11 -0.49 23.58
CA PHE A 281 2.12 0.12 22.70
C PHE A 281 2.73 0.53 21.35
N PHE A 282 3.83 1.27 21.37
CA PHE A 282 4.54 1.61 20.13
C PHE A 282 4.95 0.37 19.35
N PHE A 283 5.45 -0.68 20.00
CA PHE A 283 5.85 -1.90 19.29
C PHE A 283 4.67 -2.63 18.64
N TYR A 284 3.66 -3.06 19.40
CA TYR A 284 2.59 -3.90 18.84
C TYR A 284 1.58 -3.11 18.00
N ALA A 285 1.13 -1.93 18.47
CA ALA A 285 0.21 -1.11 17.69
C ALA A 285 0.92 -0.56 16.44
N GLY A 286 2.19 -0.18 16.55
CA GLY A 286 3.00 0.23 15.41
C GLY A 286 3.16 -0.86 14.37
N TRP A 287 3.47 -2.08 14.81
CA TRP A 287 3.62 -3.22 13.93
C TRP A 287 2.30 -3.60 13.23
N LEU A 288 1.16 -3.48 13.90
CA LEU A 288 -0.18 -3.58 13.28
C LEU A 288 -0.45 -2.44 12.28
N LYS A 289 -0.01 -1.21 12.55
CA LYS A 289 -0.16 -0.10 11.59
C LYS A 289 0.65 -0.33 10.32
N VAL A 290 1.82 -0.96 10.40
CA VAL A 290 2.63 -1.31 9.22
C VAL A 290 1.84 -2.18 8.25
N SER A 291 1.10 -3.18 8.73
CA SER A 291 0.28 -4.03 7.85
C SER A 291 -0.97 -3.29 7.36
N LEU A 292 -1.72 -2.61 8.23
CA LEU A 292 -2.96 -1.95 7.82
C LEU A 292 -2.75 -0.81 6.80
N GLU A 293 -1.62 -0.10 6.86
CA GLU A 293 -1.26 0.93 5.87
C GLU A 293 -0.92 0.33 4.51
N ASN A 294 -0.37 -0.89 4.49
CA ASN A 294 0.09 -1.60 3.29
C ASN A 294 -0.97 -2.53 2.68
N ASP A 295 -1.99 -2.95 3.44
CA ASP A 295 -3.08 -3.82 2.97
C ASP A 295 -4.14 -3.06 2.17
N ARG A 296 -4.38 -1.79 2.49
CA ARG A 296 -5.16 -0.91 1.61
C ARG A 296 -4.30 -0.53 0.41
N THR A 297 -4.90 -0.43 -0.77
CA THR A 297 -4.39 0.10 -2.06
C THR A 297 -3.86 1.55 -2.00
N ARG A 298 -3.43 2.02 -0.82
CA ARG A 298 -2.64 3.23 -0.58
C ARG A 298 -1.26 3.16 -1.20
N MET A 299 -0.75 1.99 -1.56
CA MET A 299 0.52 1.88 -2.29
C MET A 299 0.51 2.76 -3.54
N LEU A 300 -0.50 2.63 -4.40
CA LEU A 300 -0.61 3.42 -5.63
C LEU A 300 -1.08 4.86 -5.37
N GLN A 301 -1.60 5.15 -4.18
CA GLN A 301 -1.89 6.52 -3.73
C GLN A 301 -0.64 7.24 -3.23
N ASN A 302 0.32 6.47 -2.71
CA ASN A 302 1.54 6.95 -2.08
C ASN A 302 2.74 6.91 -3.02
N LEU A 303 2.82 5.92 -3.91
CA LEU A 303 3.73 5.94 -5.05
C LEU A 303 3.49 7.26 -5.78
N PRO A 304 4.55 7.96 -6.18
CA PRO A 304 4.41 9.07 -7.10
C PRO A 304 4.00 8.44 -8.43
N LEU A 305 2.72 8.11 -8.59
CA LEU A 305 2.10 7.78 -9.87
C LEU A 305 1.54 9.03 -10.53
N SER A 306 1.64 10.20 -9.90
CA SER A 306 1.39 11.45 -10.62
C SER A 306 2.48 11.72 -11.68
N PRO A 307 3.77 11.38 -11.48
CA PRO A 307 4.77 11.47 -12.53
C PRO A 307 4.93 10.16 -13.30
N VAL A 308 4.54 8.96 -12.83
CA VAL A 308 4.84 7.70 -13.58
C VAL A 308 4.16 7.66 -14.95
N PRO A 309 2.82 7.76 -15.08
CA PRO A 309 2.16 7.97 -16.36
C PRO A 309 2.70 9.17 -17.15
N PHE A 310 3.24 10.21 -16.50
CA PHE A 310 3.80 11.37 -17.19
C PHE A 310 5.23 11.13 -17.71
N LEU A 311 6.09 10.45 -16.95
CA LEU A 311 7.44 10.00 -17.28
C LEU A 311 7.40 8.95 -18.38
N VAL A 312 6.50 7.97 -18.23
CA VAL A 312 6.17 6.96 -19.24
C VAL A 312 5.66 7.63 -20.51
N TRP A 313 4.83 8.66 -20.38
CA TRP A 313 4.30 9.44 -21.51
C TRP A 313 5.21 10.57 -22.00
N THR A 314 6.35 10.87 -21.37
CA THR A 314 7.34 11.80 -21.96
C THR A 314 8.50 11.03 -22.58
N ALA A 315 8.95 9.96 -21.93
CA ALA A 315 10.03 9.11 -22.41
C ALA A 315 9.64 8.32 -23.67
N SER A 316 8.37 7.92 -23.81
CA SER A 316 7.91 7.21 -25.03
C SER A 316 7.74 8.10 -26.27
N TRP A 317 7.99 9.41 -26.15
CA TRP A 317 7.78 10.38 -27.23
C TRP A 317 9.05 11.12 -27.66
N SER A 318 10.16 10.95 -26.95
CA SER A 318 11.52 11.36 -27.33
C SER A 318 12.17 10.32 -28.22
#